data_AF-A0A929UY69-F1
#
_entry.id   AF-A0A929UY69-F1
#
_cell.length_a   1.000
_cell.length_b   1.000
_cell.length_c   1.000
_cell.angle_alpha   90.00
_cell.angle_beta   90.00
_cell.angle_gamma   90.00
#
_symmetry.space_group_name_H-M   'P 1'
#
loop_
_entity.id
_entity.type
_entity.pdbx_description
1 polymer ?
#
loop_
_entity_poly.entity_id
_entity_poly.type
_entity_poly.pdbx_seq_one_letter_code
_entity_poly.pdbx_strand_id
1 'polypeptide(L)'
;MSGERLSNSNSQNKNTSAFDGFAERVKREQEFVERRREDTRHWARYYVGAEQAFDRRVKDNKISETEFIKWEDEVGGAFFKMKEAEYDACYTSKYEKDREEMIGSANSLMTAEVYAANFYEERKEALKQKILQNENPEERDNHLKILGDLHDKVCAHIECKRDFELKSKDVGAFDEARKNAHNSLIRNMNQINNLADEYRVRRLTFRNFLINDDKNYNAAYDIYLDTDARYDFDRSSVEKYTMIAFDDEYKKAETDGTLKVDPSKVSKTAYFHNMGED
;
A
#
# COMPACT_ATOMS: atom_id res chain seq x y z
N MET A 1 43.04 61.03 37.58
CA MET A 1 42.18 62.18 37.19
C MET A 1 41.72 61.89 35.77
N SER A 2 40.67 61.09 35.59
CA SER A 2 39.23 61.43 35.71
C SER A 2 38.67 61.74 34.32
N GLY A 3 37.71 60.93 33.86
CA GLY A 3 36.82 61.31 32.77
C GLY A 3 36.36 60.17 31.87
N GLU A 4 35.62 59.21 32.42
CA GLU A 4 34.56 58.57 31.63
C GLU A 4 33.47 59.60 31.30
N ARG A 5 32.86 59.44 30.11
CA ARG A 5 31.45 59.63 29.72
C ARG A 5 31.41 59.96 28.22
N LEU A 6 30.46 59.55 27.38
CA LEU A 6 29.31 58.65 27.43
C LEU A 6 28.92 58.42 25.95
N SER A 7 28.67 57.16 25.60
CA SER A 7 27.54 56.70 24.77
C SER A 7 26.75 57.78 24.00
N ASN A 8 26.87 57.80 22.67
CA ASN A 8 25.74 58.10 21.81
C ASN A 8 25.26 56.80 21.14
N SER A 9 24.02 56.47 21.49
CA SER A 9 23.24 55.31 21.10
C SER A 9 22.95 55.29 19.59
N ASN A 10 23.54 54.33 18.88
CA ASN A 10 22.99 53.84 17.61
C ASN A 10 22.07 52.65 17.90
N SER A 11 20.89 52.94 18.47
CA SER A 11 19.82 51.96 18.65
C SER A 11 18.92 51.91 17.42
N GLN A 12 19.48 51.52 16.27
CA GLN A 12 18.74 51.20 15.05
C GLN A 12 19.49 50.10 14.28
N ASN A 13 19.38 48.84 14.71
CA ASN A 13 19.54 47.61 13.87
C ASN A 13 19.54 46.32 14.71
N LYS A 14 18.57 46.14 15.60
CA LYS A 14 18.41 44.84 16.32
C LYS A 14 17.12 44.08 16.02
N ASN A 15 16.20 44.65 15.24
CA ASN A 15 14.94 43.99 14.87
C ASN A 15 14.90 43.42 13.44
N THR A 16 15.83 43.77 12.55
CA THR A 16 15.91 43.22 11.19
C THR A 16 16.58 41.84 11.17
N SER A 17 17.68 41.66 11.92
CA SER A 17 18.47 40.42 11.88
C SER A 17 17.74 39.16 12.41
N ALA A 18 16.77 39.33 13.32
CA ALA A 18 15.97 38.21 13.84
C ALA A 18 14.94 37.71 12.83
N PHE A 19 14.37 38.61 12.02
CA PHE A 19 13.45 38.27 10.92
C PHE A 19 14.21 37.71 9.71
N ASP A 20 15.39 38.24 9.39
CA ASP A 20 16.25 37.72 8.33
C ASP A 20 16.70 36.27 8.63
N GLY A 21 17.04 35.98 9.89
CA GLY A 21 17.35 34.62 10.34
C GLY A 21 16.16 33.66 10.34
N PHE A 22 14.93 34.16 10.46
CA PHE A 22 13.71 33.36 10.32
C PHE A 22 13.38 33.07 8.85
N ALA A 23 13.44 34.08 7.99
CA ALA A 23 13.23 33.93 6.55
C ALA A 23 14.23 32.95 5.91
N GLU A 24 15.51 33.01 6.30
CA GLU A 24 16.55 32.06 5.86
C GLU A 24 16.36 30.63 6.41
N ARG A 25 15.68 30.47 7.55
CA ARG A 25 15.30 29.13 8.06
C ARG A 25 14.10 28.58 7.30
N VAL A 26 13.08 29.40 7.07
CA VAL A 26 11.91 29.03 6.26
C VAL A 26 12.32 28.67 4.84
N LYS A 27 13.20 29.46 4.22
CA LYS A 27 13.73 29.18 2.88
C LYS A 27 14.52 27.88 2.80
N ARG A 28 15.41 27.62 3.76
CA ARG A 28 16.16 26.35 3.81
C ARG A 28 15.27 25.14 4.07
N GLU A 29 14.27 25.28 4.94
CA GLU A 29 13.27 24.25 5.17
C GLU A 29 12.44 24.00 3.90
N GLN A 30 12.06 25.07 3.20
CA GLN A 30 11.33 24.99 1.94
C GLN A 30 12.16 24.32 0.83
N GLU A 31 13.43 24.70 0.65
CA GLU A 31 14.35 24.03 -0.29
C GLU A 31 14.61 22.57 0.09
N PHE A 32 14.64 22.26 1.40
CA PHE A 32 14.80 20.90 1.90
C PHE A 32 13.55 20.05 1.62
N VAL A 33 12.37 20.60 1.85
CA VAL A 33 11.08 19.97 1.52
C VAL A 33 10.93 19.84 0.00
N GLU A 34 11.33 20.83 -0.79
CA GLU A 34 11.29 20.79 -2.27
C GLU A 34 12.23 19.72 -2.83
N ARG A 35 13.47 19.61 -2.35
CA ARG A 35 14.37 18.51 -2.74
C ARG A 35 13.79 17.15 -2.39
N ARG A 36 13.22 17.00 -1.19
CA ARG A 36 12.53 15.76 -0.81
C ARG A 36 11.31 15.48 -1.68
N ARG A 37 10.53 16.49 -2.05
CA ARG A 37 9.42 16.35 -3.01
C ARG A 37 9.91 15.88 -4.37
N GLU A 38 11.02 16.42 -4.87
CA GLU A 38 11.62 16.00 -6.14
C GLU A 38 12.11 14.55 -6.09
N ASP A 39 12.82 14.17 -5.03
CA ASP A 39 13.24 12.78 -4.80
C ASP A 39 12.02 11.85 -4.71
N THR A 40 11.01 12.23 -3.94
CA THR A 40 9.74 11.51 -3.78
C THR A 40 9.01 11.34 -5.13
N ARG A 41 8.88 12.41 -5.93
CA ARG A 41 8.30 12.34 -7.29
C ARG A 41 9.14 11.45 -8.22
N HIS A 42 10.46 11.49 -8.10
CA HIS A 42 11.35 10.60 -8.86
C HIS A 42 11.07 9.13 -8.51
N TRP A 43 11.00 8.80 -7.23
CA TRP A 43 10.70 7.46 -6.75
C TRP A 43 9.29 6.99 -7.13
N ALA A 44 8.28 7.86 -7.04
CA ALA A 44 6.90 7.58 -7.49
C ALA A 44 6.85 7.13 -8.94
N ARG A 45 7.48 7.92 -9.83
CA ARG A 45 7.57 7.62 -11.27
C ARG A 45 8.42 6.39 -11.53
N TYR A 46 9.46 6.16 -10.73
CA TYR A 46 10.27 4.95 -10.81
C TYR A 46 9.43 3.71 -10.50
N TYR A 47 8.61 3.72 -9.45
CA TYR A 47 7.69 2.62 -9.11
C TYR A 47 6.69 2.36 -10.23
N VAL A 48 6.00 3.38 -10.74
CA VAL A 48 5.05 3.23 -11.86
C VAL A 48 5.74 2.66 -13.10
N GLY A 49 6.93 3.18 -13.42
CA GLY A 49 7.74 2.68 -14.52
C GLY A 49 8.17 1.22 -14.29
N ALA A 50 8.46 0.84 -13.05
CA ALA A 50 8.82 -0.52 -12.67
C ALA A 50 7.62 -1.47 -12.75
N GLU A 51 6.42 -1.08 -12.29
CA GLU A 51 5.17 -1.83 -12.44
C GLU A 51 4.80 -2.01 -13.92
N GLN A 52 4.93 -0.98 -14.75
CA GLN A 52 4.71 -1.08 -16.20
C GLN A 52 5.76 -1.97 -16.89
N ALA A 53 7.00 -1.99 -16.39
CA ALA A 53 8.03 -2.91 -16.87
C ALA A 53 7.73 -4.35 -16.41
N PHE A 54 7.21 -4.52 -15.20
CA PHE A 54 6.80 -5.80 -14.63
C PHE A 54 5.62 -6.40 -15.39
N ASP A 55 4.53 -5.66 -15.62
CA ASP A 55 3.36 -6.08 -16.41
C ASP A 55 3.79 -6.59 -17.80
N ARG A 56 4.74 -5.90 -18.46
CA ARG A 56 5.30 -6.35 -19.74
C ARG A 56 6.07 -7.66 -19.65
N ARG A 57 6.84 -7.89 -18.57
CA ARG A 57 7.63 -9.12 -18.38
C ARG A 57 6.77 -10.32 -17.98
N VAL A 58 5.75 -10.10 -17.15
CA VAL A 58 4.78 -11.13 -16.76
C VAL A 58 3.93 -11.57 -17.94
N LYS A 59 3.46 -10.63 -18.78
CA LYS A 59 2.72 -10.96 -20.02
C LYS A 59 3.48 -11.87 -20.97
N ASP A 60 4.81 -11.77 -20.96
CA ASP A 60 5.69 -12.62 -21.75
C ASP A 60 6.04 -13.97 -21.07
N ASN A 61 5.52 -14.26 -19.87
CA ASN A 61 5.89 -15.41 -19.02
C ASN A 61 7.40 -15.50 -18.70
N LYS A 62 8.08 -14.34 -18.61
CA LYS A 62 9.56 -14.27 -18.56
C LYS A 62 10.16 -14.07 -17.17
N ILE A 63 9.38 -14.03 -16.10
CA ILE A 63 9.93 -13.78 -14.77
C ILE A 63 9.88 -15.05 -13.90
N SER A 64 11.06 -15.54 -13.53
CA SER A 64 11.20 -16.60 -12.52
C SER A 64 11.05 -16.04 -11.10
N GLU A 65 10.80 -16.90 -10.11
CA GLU A 65 10.76 -16.52 -8.70
C GLU A 65 12.05 -15.83 -8.23
N THR A 66 13.20 -16.33 -8.68
CA THR A 66 14.50 -15.73 -8.33
C THR A 66 14.67 -14.34 -8.94
N GLU A 67 14.20 -14.12 -10.16
CA GLU A 67 14.20 -12.80 -10.80
C GLU A 67 13.23 -11.84 -10.12
N PHE A 68 12.09 -12.34 -9.65
CA PHE A 68 11.14 -11.55 -8.87
C PHE A 68 11.71 -11.10 -7.53
N ILE A 69 12.36 -12.00 -6.79
CA ILE A 69 13.01 -11.65 -5.50
C ILE A 69 14.11 -10.60 -5.72
N LYS A 70 14.94 -10.76 -6.76
CA LYS A 70 15.96 -9.75 -7.11
C LYS A 70 15.34 -8.42 -7.48
N TRP A 71 14.28 -8.44 -8.29
CA TRP A 71 13.54 -7.24 -8.64
C TRP A 71 12.96 -6.55 -7.41
N GLU A 72 12.42 -7.32 -6.46
CA GLU A 72 11.90 -6.79 -5.20
C GLU A 72 12.98 -6.19 -4.31
N ASP A 73 14.16 -6.82 -4.25
CA ASP A 73 15.28 -6.29 -3.47
C ASP A 73 15.85 -5.01 -4.09
N GLU A 74 15.84 -4.88 -5.42
CA GLU A 74 16.34 -3.72 -6.17
C GLU A 74 15.33 -2.55 -6.21
N VAL A 75 14.07 -2.83 -6.56
CA VAL A 75 13.01 -1.81 -6.72
C VAL A 75 12.30 -1.55 -5.40
N GLY A 76 11.92 -2.62 -4.69
CA GLY A 76 11.25 -2.51 -3.39
C GLY A 76 12.19 -2.03 -2.29
N GLY A 77 13.46 -2.42 -2.32
CA GLY A 77 14.44 -2.00 -1.33
C GLY A 77 14.77 -0.50 -1.31
N ALA A 78 14.58 0.24 -2.40
CA ALA A 78 14.84 1.68 -2.45
C ALA A 78 13.57 2.52 -2.25
N PHE A 79 12.47 2.14 -2.91
CA PHE A 79 11.19 2.83 -2.83
C PHE A 79 10.53 2.70 -1.44
N PHE A 80 10.64 1.54 -0.77
CA PHE A 80 10.01 1.31 0.54
C PHE A 80 10.89 1.62 1.76
N LYS A 81 12.16 1.98 1.57
CA LYS A 81 13.05 2.41 2.67
C LYS A 81 12.83 3.87 3.08
N MET A 82 12.30 4.72 2.19
CA MET A 82 11.63 5.93 2.65
C MET A 82 10.38 5.46 3.39
N LYS A 83 10.35 5.60 4.71
CA LYS A 83 9.16 5.24 5.50
C LYS A 83 7.96 5.92 4.85
N GLU A 84 6.89 5.19 4.59
CA GLU A 84 5.68 5.70 3.91
C GLU A 84 5.18 7.04 4.52
N ALA A 85 5.37 7.24 5.83
CA ALA A 85 5.10 8.49 6.53
C ALA A 85 6.01 9.68 6.16
N GLU A 86 7.29 9.46 5.88
CA GLU A 86 8.23 10.49 5.41
C GLU A 86 7.90 10.91 3.97
N TYR A 87 7.40 9.95 3.18
CA TYR A 87 6.92 10.16 1.83
C TYR A 87 5.59 10.95 1.80
N ASP A 88 4.63 10.57 2.65
CA ASP A 88 3.35 11.28 2.80
C ASP A 88 3.53 12.74 3.22
N ALA A 89 4.49 13.01 4.12
CA ALA A 89 4.80 14.36 4.59
C ALA A 89 5.36 15.28 3.48
N CYS A 90 5.79 14.72 2.34
CA CYS A 90 6.28 15.52 1.23
C CYS A 90 5.15 16.18 0.44
N TYR A 91 3.92 15.66 0.44
CA TYR A 91 2.83 16.21 -0.37
C TYR A 91 1.92 17.14 0.42
N THR A 92 1.35 18.17 -0.23
CA THR A 92 0.42 19.09 0.46
C THR A 92 -0.94 18.44 0.75
N SER A 93 -1.29 17.40 -0.01
CA SER A 93 -2.48 16.59 0.19
C SER A 93 -2.28 15.21 -0.42
N LYS A 94 -3.10 14.24 0.00
CA LYS A 94 -3.13 12.92 -0.63
C LYS A 94 -3.52 12.98 -2.11
N TYR A 95 -4.34 13.94 -2.53
CA TYR A 95 -4.76 14.09 -3.93
C TYR A 95 -3.59 14.52 -4.83
N GLU A 96 -2.71 15.40 -4.31
CA GLU A 96 -1.47 15.75 -5.02
C GLU A 96 -0.54 14.53 -5.12
N LYS A 97 -0.43 13.74 -4.06
CA LYS A 97 0.35 12.50 -4.04
C LYS A 97 -0.17 11.51 -5.09
N ASP A 98 -1.44 11.14 -5.02
CA ASP A 98 -2.05 10.14 -5.90
C ASP A 98 -1.96 10.55 -7.37
N ARG A 99 -2.06 11.86 -7.65
CA ARG A 99 -1.88 12.42 -9.00
C ARG A 99 -0.44 12.32 -9.51
N GLU A 100 0.56 12.58 -8.67
CA GLU A 100 1.97 12.44 -9.09
C GLU A 100 2.36 10.96 -9.22
N GLU A 101 1.74 10.10 -8.41
CA GLU A 101 1.93 8.66 -8.45
C GLU A 101 1.20 7.99 -9.61
N MET A 102 0.02 8.45 -10.01
CA MET A 102 -0.78 7.85 -11.09
C MET A 102 -0.94 6.33 -11.02
N ILE A 103 -0.86 5.70 -9.84
CA ILE A 103 -0.80 4.23 -9.76
C ILE A 103 -2.12 3.59 -10.23
N GLY A 104 -3.24 4.31 -10.10
CA GLY A 104 -4.53 3.92 -10.67
C GLY A 104 -4.54 3.73 -12.20
N SER A 105 -3.50 4.18 -12.92
CA SER A 105 -3.37 4.02 -14.37
C SER A 105 -2.76 2.68 -14.82
N ALA A 106 -2.19 1.90 -13.88
CA ALA A 106 -1.59 0.59 -14.19
C ALA A 106 -2.65 -0.52 -14.29
N ASN A 107 -2.29 -1.65 -14.92
CA ASN A 107 -3.16 -2.82 -15.00
C ASN A 107 -3.17 -3.56 -13.65
N SER A 108 -4.28 -3.45 -12.90
CA SER A 108 -4.43 -4.07 -11.57
C SER A 108 -4.42 -5.60 -11.56
N LEU A 109 -4.50 -6.25 -12.74
CA LEU A 109 -4.53 -7.70 -12.87
C LEU A 109 -3.15 -8.36 -12.92
N MET A 110 -2.09 -7.59 -13.21
CA MET A 110 -0.73 -8.11 -13.42
C MET A 110 0.29 -7.18 -12.77
N THR A 111 0.11 -6.94 -11.48
CA THR A 111 0.97 -6.07 -10.66
C THR A 111 1.99 -6.90 -9.88
N ALA A 112 3.08 -6.27 -9.46
CA ALA A 112 4.03 -6.94 -8.56
C ALA A 112 3.34 -7.37 -7.26
N GLU A 113 2.38 -6.60 -6.78
CA GLU A 113 1.55 -6.95 -5.62
C GLU A 113 0.85 -8.29 -5.82
N VAL A 114 0.15 -8.47 -6.94
CA VAL A 114 -0.56 -9.72 -7.24
C VAL A 114 0.42 -10.88 -7.34
N TYR A 115 1.59 -10.68 -7.95
CA TYR A 115 2.59 -11.74 -8.06
C TYR A 115 3.21 -12.13 -6.71
N ALA A 116 3.29 -11.20 -5.75
CA ALA A 116 3.78 -11.49 -4.40
C ALA A 116 2.91 -12.54 -3.67
N ALA A 117 1.66 -12.73 -4.09
CA ALA A 117 0.76 -13.74 -3.54
C ALA A 117 1.31 -15.17 -3.64
N ASN A 118 2.15 -15.47 -4.65
CA ASN A 118 2.80 -16.77 -4.79
C ASN A 118 3.73 -17.11 -3.61
N PHE A 119 4.18 -16.09 -2.88
CA PHE A 119 5.08 -16.23 -1.72
C PHE A 119 4.34 -16.05 -0.38
N TYR A 120 3.01 -16.07 -0.39
CA TYR A 120 2.21 -15.77 0.80
C TYR A 120 2.57 -16.65 2.00
N GLU A 121 2.58 -17.97 1.84
CA GLU A 121 2.84 -18.89 2.95
C GLU A 121 4.27 -18.75 3.50
N GLU A 122 5.26 -18.57 2.64
CA GLU A 122 6.65 -18.31 3.05
C GLU A 122 6.73 -17.02 3.91
N ARG A 123 6.17 -15.92 3.41
CA ARG A 123 6.23 -14.59 4.05
C ARG A 123 5.47 -14.60 5.39
N LYS A 124 4.28 -15.18 5.40
CA LYS A 124 3.45 -15.37 6.60
C LYS A 124 4.18 -16.19 7.66
N GLU A 125 4.79 -17.31 7.29
CA GLU A 125 5.49 -18.16 8.25
C GLU A 125 6.76 -17.48 8.78
N ALA A 126 7.52 -16.80 7.93
CA ALA A 126 8.69 -16.01 8.37
C ALA A 126 8.31 -14.94 9.40
N LEU A 127 7.22 -14.21 9.16
CA LEU A 127 6.69 -13.23 10.11
C LEU A 127 6.21 -13.89 11.40
N LYS A 128 5.43 -14.97 11.31
CA LYS A 128 4.95 -15.72 12.47
C LYS A 128 6.09 -16.18 13.36
N GLN A 129 7.16 -16.72 12.79
CA GLN A 129 8.34 -17.14 13.55
C GLN A 129 9.01 -15.98 14.29
N LYS A 130 9.04 -14.78 13.70
CA LYS A 130 9.55 -13.58 14.39
C LYS A 130 8.62 -13.09 15.49
N ILE A 131 7.31 -13.12 15.27
CA ILE A 131 6.33 -12.78 16.30
C ILE A 131 6.48 -13.72 17.50
N LEU A 132 6.63 -15.03 17.26
CA LEU A 132 6.80 -16.04 18.33
C LEU A 132 8.07 -15.83 19.17
N GLN A 133 9.08 -15.13 18.62
CA GLN A 133 10.30 -14.75 19.32
C GLN A 133 10.13 -13.48 20.17
N ASN A 134 8.99 -12.77 20.11
CA ASN A 134 8.73 -11.62 20.96
C ASN A 134 8.60 -12.06 22.42
N GLU A 135 9.45 -11.47 23.28
CA GLU A 135 9.48 -11.75 24.72
C GLU A 135 8.25 -11.19 25.45
N ASN A 136 7.59 -10.16 24.90
CA ASN A 136 6.36 -9.61 25.46
C ASN A 136 5.15 -10.48 25.04
N PRO A 137 4.52 -11.23 25.99
CA PRO A 137 3.42 -12.14 25.66
C PRO A 137 2.18 -11.42 25.13
N GLU A 138 1.87 -10.23 25.65
CA GLU A 138 0.68 -9.47 25.26
C GLU A 138 0.79 -8.96 23.83
N GLU A 139 1.94 -8.37 23.48
CA GLU A 139 2.23 -7.95 22.10
C GLU A 139 2.27 -9.15 21.15
N ARG A 140 2.95 -10.24 21.53
CA ARG A 140 2.99 -11.46 20.73
C ARG A 140 1.59 -11.97 20.40
N ASP A 141 0.73 -12.11 21.39
CA ASP A 141 -0.60 -12.68 21.21
C ASP A 141 -1.48 -11.74 20.35
N ASN A 142 -1.34 -10.42 20.52
CA ASN A 142 -1.98 -9.42 19.67
C ASN A 142 -1.49 -9.50 18.21
N HIS A 143 -0.18 -9.63 17.99
CA HIS A 143 0.40 -9.73 16.65
C HIS A 143 0.02 -11.04 15.96
N LEU A 144 -0.02 -12.16 16.69
CA LEU A 144 -0.52 -13.44 16.18
C LEU A 144 -1.99 -13.36 15.79
N LYS A 145 -2.81 -12.65 16.57
CA LYS A 145 -4.21 -12.42 16.25
C LYS A 145 -4.35 -11.63 14.94
N ILE A 146 -3.60 -10.53 14.77
CA ILE A 146 -3.61 -9.75 13.52
C ILE A 146 -3.31 -10.63 12.31
N LEU A 147 -2.30 -11.51 12.42
CA LEU A 147 -1.92 -12.44 11.35
C LEU A 147 -3.00 -13.52 11.10
N GLY A 148 -3.60 -14.04 12.16
CA GLY A 148 -4.66 -15.06 12.09
C GLY A 148 -5.98 -14.54 11.52
N ASP A 149 -6.35 -13.29 11.86
CA ASP A 149 -7.60 -12.65 11.43
C ASP A 149 -7.70 -12.53 9.90
N LEU A 150 -6.58 -12.58 9.16
CA LEU A 150 -6.56 -12.43 7.70
C LEU A 150 -7.44 -13.47 7.00
N HIS A 151 -7.37 -14.73 7.43
CA HIS A 151 -8.18 -15.81 6.84
C HIS A 151 -9.67 -15.48 6.97
N ASP A 152 -10.12 -15.07 8.17
CA ASP A 152 -11.52 -14.73 8.42
C ASP A 152 -11.96 -13.49 7.62
N LYS A 153 -11.06 -12.52 7.40
CA LYS A 153 -11.36 -11.36 6.53
C LYS A 153 -11.50 -11.76 5.07
N VAL A 154 -10.70 -12.71 4.58
CA VAL A 154 -10.82 -13.25 3.23
C VAL A 154 -12.14 -13.99 3.06
N CYS A 155 -12.50 -14.87 4.00
CA CYS A 155 -13.79 -15.58 3.98
C CYS A 155 -14.97 -14.60 3.96
N ALA A 156 -14.97 -13.60 4.85
CA ALA A 156 -16.02 -12.57 4.86
C ALA A 156 -16.07 -11.77 3.54
N HIS A 157 -14.91 -11.49 2.93
CA HIS A 157 -14.86 -10.83 1.63
C HIS A 157 -15.50 -11.68 0.52
N ILE A 158 -15.21 -12.98 0.50
CA ILE A 158 -15.79 -13.95 -0.44
C ILE A 158 -17.31 -14.01 -0.22
N GLU A 159 -17.78 -14.19 1.01
CA GLU A 159 -19.19 -14.30 1.37
C GLU A 159 -20.00 -13.06 0.95
N CYS A 160 -19.56 -11.86 1.31
CA CYS A 160 -20.29 -10.63 0.98
C CYS A 160 -20.44 -10.39 -0.52
N LYS A 161 -19.51 -10.89 -1.36
CA LYS A 161 -19.66 -10.79 -2.82
C LYS A 161 -20.83 -11.59 -3.38
N ARG A 162 -21.37 -12.52 -2.59
CA ARG A 162 -22.24 -13.61 -3.04
C ARG A 162 -23.55 -13.63 -2.30
N ASP A 163 -23.80 -12.62 -1.47
CA ASP A 163 -25.09 -12.35 -0.85
C ASP A 163 -26.09 -11.81 -1.90
N PHE A 164 -26.41 -12.68 -2.88
CA PHE A 164 -27.36 -12.37 -3.95
C PHE A 164 -28.78 -12.16 -3.41
N GLU A 165 -29.09 -12.77 -2.26
CA GLU A 165 -30.33 -12.50 -1.56
C GLU A 165 -30.39 -11.04 -1.10
N LEU A 166 -29.36 -10.57 -0.39
CA LEU A 166 -29.26 -9.16 0.00
C LEU A 166 -29.24 -8.27 -1.24
N LYS A 167 -28.46 -8.59 -2.27
CA LYS A 167 -28.45 -7.83 -3.52
C LYS A 167 -29.83 -7.70 -4.17
N SER A 168 -30.63 -8.77 -4.12
CA SER A 168 -31.99 -8.79 -4.70
C SER A 168 -33.00 -7.99 -3.87
N LYS A 169 -32.79 -7.89 -2.56
CA LYS A 169 -33.67 -7.19 -1.60
C LYS A 169 -33.30 -5.71 -1.47
N ASP A 170 -32.00 -5.43 -1.39
CA ASP A 170 -31.42 -4.10 -1.16
C ASP A 170 -30.00 -4.02 -1.75
N VAL A 171 -29.89 -3.40 -2.92
CA VAL A 171 -28.61 -3.20 -3.61
C VAL A 171 -27.67 -2.29 -2.81
N GLY A 172 -28.21 -1.29 -2.10
CA GLY A 172 -27.41 -0.35 -1.32
C GLY A 172 -26.74 -1.03 -0.13
N ALA A 173 -27.52 -1.81 0.63
CA ALA A 173 -27.00 -2.60 1.76
C ALA A 173 -25.97 -3.64 1.30
N PHE A 174 -26.19 -4.26 0.13
CA PHE A 174 -25.23 -5.20 -0.47
C PHE A 174 -23.90 -4.51 -0.82
N ASP A 175 -23.95 -3.37 -1.49
CA ASP A 175 -22.74 -2.63 -1.88
C ASP A 175 -21.99 -2.11 -0.65
N GLU A 176 -22.70 -1.66 0.39
CA GLU A 176 -22.10 -1.26 1.66
C GLU A 176 -21.42 -2.44 2.38
N ALA A 177 -22.08 -3.59 2.48
CA ALA A 177 -21.50 -4.79 3.08
C ALA A 177 -20.21 -5.22 2.35
N ARG A 178 -20.23 -5.21 1.01
CA ARG A 178 -19.04 -5.52 0.19
C ARG A 178 -17.91 -4.51 0.41
N LYS A 179 -18.23 -3.20 0.40
CA LYS A 179 -17.26 -2.13 0.65
C LYS A 179 -16.62 -2.31 2.02
N ASN A 180 -17.41 -2.59 3.05
CA ASN A 180 -16.93 -2.77 4.43
C ASN A 180 -16.07 -4.02 4.59
N ALA A 181 -16.47 -5.15 4.02
CA ALA A 181 -15.67 -6.38 4.04
C ALA A 181 -14.33 -6.18 3.34
N HIS A 182 -14.33 -5.54 2.16
CA HIS A 182 -13.11 -5.28 1.42
C HIS A 182 -12.20 -4.28 2.15
N ASN A 183 -12.74 -3.20 2.71
CA ASN A 183 -11.97 -2.27 3.52
C ASN A 183 -11.39 -2.94 4.78
N SER A 184 -12.13 -3.87 5.40
CA SER A 184 -11.62 -4.65 6.54
C SER A 184 -10.45 -5.56 6.15
N LEU A 185 -10.52 -6.18 4.97
CA LEU A 185 -9.44 -7.01 4.42
C LEU A 185 -8.19 -6.16 4.16
N ILE A 186 -8.33 -5.03 3.47
CA ILE A 186 -7.21 -4.10 3.21
C ILE A 186 -6.56 -3.64 4.52
N ARG A 187 -7.36 -3.22 5.52
CA ARG A 187 -6.83 -2.78 6.81
C ARG A 187 -5.98 -3.86 7.46
N ASN A 188 -6.45 -5.10 7.46
CA ASN A 188 -5.72 -6.20 8.07
C ASN A 188 -4.43 -6.54 7.30
N MET A 189 -4.46 -6.55 5.95
CA MET A 189 -3.24 -6.70 5.14
C MET A 189 -2.21 -5.61 5.42
N ASN A 190 -2.63 -4.34 5.50
CA ASN A 190 -1.74 -3.24 5.82
C ASN A 190 -1.15 -3.37 7.23
N GLN A 191 -1.93 -3.82 8.22
CA GLN A 191 -1.43 -4.10 9.56
C GLN A 191 -0.35 -5.20 9.54
N ILE A 192 -0.54 -6.25 8.75
CA ILE A 192 0.46 -7.32 8.61
C ILE A 192 1.74 -6.80 7.94
N ASN A 193 1.64 -5.95 6.91
CA ASN A 193 2.81 -5.32 6.30
C ASN A 193 3.58 -4.44 7.30
N ASN A 194 2.88 -3.67 8.12
CA ASN A 194 3.52 -2.85 9.14
C ASN A 194 4.21 -3.72 10.21
N LEU A 195 3.62 -4.85 10.60
CA LEU A 195 4.28 -5.84 11.47
C LEU A 195 5.52 -6.43 10.80
N ALA A 196 5.47 -6.73 9.51
CA ALA A 196 6.62 -7.23 8.76
C ALA A 196 7.80 -6.25 8.82
N ASP A 197 7.53 -4.94 8.68
CA ASP A 197 8.57 -3.91 8.85
C ASP A 197 9.16 -3.88 10.25
N GLU A 198 8.29 -3.95 11.27
CA GLU A 198 8.68 -3.94 12.69
C GLU A 198 9.62 -5.11 13.00
N TYR A 199 9.26 -6.31 12.55
CA TYR A 199 10.05 -7.53 12.71
C TYR A 199 11.18 -7.68 11.68
N ARG A 200 11.34 -6.73 10.75
CA ARG A 200 12.35 -6.71 9.68
C ARG A 200 12.33 -7.97 8.82
N VAL A 201 11.14 -8.43 8.47
CA VAL A 201 10.89 -9.49 7.50
C VAL A 201 10.22 -8.93 6.26
N ARG A 202 10.14 -9.73 5.21
CA ARG A 202 9.50 -9.32 3.96
C ARG A 202 7.99 -9.17 4.18
N ARG A 203 7.42 -8.05 3.70
CA ARG A 203 5.98 -7.77 3.71
C ARG A 203 5.20 -8.76 2.85
N LEU A 204 3.89 -8.88 3.05
CA LEU A 204 3.02 -9.67 2.15
C LEU A 204 2.93 -9.02 0.77
N THR A 205 2.76 -7.70 0.75
CA THR A 205 2.73 -6.86 -0.45
C THR A 205 3.77 -5.76 -0.32
N PHE A 206 4.23 -5.23 -1.44
CA PHE A 206 5.29 -4.24 -1.48
C PHE A 206 4.88 -2.96 -0.75
N ARG A 207 3.63 -2.54 -0.94
CA ARG A 207 3.04 -1.37 -0.31
C ARG A 207 1.77 -1.67 0.48
N ASN A 208 1.35 -0.68 1.24
CA ASN A 208 0.01 -0.62 1.80
C ASN A 208 -1.00 -0.13 0.75
N PHE A 209 -2.24 -0.59 0.90
CA PHE A 209 -3.35 -0.24 0.00
C PHE A 209 -4.26 0.81 0.63
N LEU A 210 -4.86 1.63 -0.22
CA LEU A 210 -5.82 2.63 0.22
C LEU A 210 -7.19 2.00 0.51
N ILE A 211 -7.78 2.45 1.62
CA ILE A 211 -9.18 2.18 1.93
C ILE A 211 -10.05 3.36 1.51
N ASN A 212 -11.12 3.07 0.78
CA ASN A 212 -12.12 4.06 0.44
C ASN A 212 -13.19 4.03 1.53
N ASP A 213 -13.03 4.87 2.55
CA ASP A 213 -14.10 5.24 3.46
C ASP A 213 -14.53 6.69 3.24
N ASP A 214 -15.84 6.94 3.42
CA ASP A 214 -16.46 8.23 3.07
C ASP A 214 -16.00 9.38 3.98
N LYS A 215 -15.24 9.07 5.03
CA LYS A 215 -14.64 10.05 5.95
C LYS A 215 -13.38 10.67 5.38
N ASN A 216 -12.66 9.96 4.52
CA ASN A 216 -11.35 10.38 4.05
C ASN A 216 -11.35 10.80 2.57
N TYR A 217 -12.38 10.51 1.79
CA TYR A 217 -12.49 10.90 0.38
C TYR A 217 -13.38 12.13 0.17
N ASN A 218 -12.93 13.06 -0.66
CA ASN A 218 -13.67 14.24 -1.04
C ASN A 218 -13.47 14.50 -2.54
N ALA A 219 -14.51 14.18 -3.32
CA ALA A 219 -14.53 14.32 -4.76
C ALA A 219 -14.25 15.76 -5.25
N ALA A 220 -14.51 16.78 -4.43
CA ALA A 220 -14.21 18.17 -4.81
C ALA A 220 -12.70 18.45 -4.91
N TYR A 221 -11.87 17.66 -4.21
CA TYR A 221 -10.42 17.78 -4.25
C TYR A 221 -9.76 16.77 -5.20
N ASP A 222 -10.48 15.72 -5.63
CA ASP A 222 -10.02 14.74 -6.61
C ASP A 222 -10.48 15.08 -8.04
N ILE A 223 -10.09 16.26 -8.52
CA ILE A 223 -10.55 16.83 -9.80
C ILE A 223 -10.23 15.89 -10.99
N TYR A 224 -9.15 15.12 -10.89
CA TYR A 224 -8.66 14.24 -11.94
C TYR A 224 -9.04 12.77 -11.74
N LEU A 225 -9.75 12.44 -10.65
CA LEU A 225 -10.15 11.08 -10.28
C LEU A 225 -8.96 10.14 -10.05
N ASP A 226 -7.78 10.68 -9.73
CA ASP A 226 -6.57 9.88 -9.54
C ASP A 226 -6.64 9.09 -8.23
N THR A 227 -7.19 9.70 -7.17
CA THR A 227 -7.43 9.01 -5.89
C THR A 227 -8.54 7.97 -6.03
N ASP A 228 -9.61 8.28 -6.76
CA ASP A 228 -10.70 7.34 -7.06
C ASP A 228 -10.18 6.12 -7.86
N ALA A 229 -9.43 6.35 -8.94
CA ALA A 229 -8.79 5.32 -9.73
C ALA A 229 -7.83 4.47 -8.89
N ARG A 230 -7.09 5.11 -7.96
CA ARG A 230 -6.22 4.42 -7.02
C ARG A 230 -6.99 3.49 -6.08
N TYR A 231 -8.12 3.92 -5.54
CA TYR A 231 -8.96 3.06 -4.70
C TYR A 231 -9.41 1.80 -5.46
N ASP A 232 -9.86 1.95 -6.71
CA ASP A 232 -10.31 0.82 -7.51
C ASP A 232 -9.17 -0.11 -7.93
N PHE A 233 -8.01 0.46 -8.26
CA PHE A 233 -6.80 -0.30 -8.53
C PHE A 233 -6.36 -1.14 -7.33
N ASP A 234 -6.36 -0.53 -6.13
CA ASP A 234 -5.97 -1.19 -4.89
C ASP A 234 -6.93 -2.30 -4.52
N ARG A 235 -8.24 -2.05 -4.63
CA ARG A 235 -9.25 -3.08 -4.39
C ARG A 235 -9.08 -4.27 -5.33
N SER A 236 -8.88 -3.98 -6.61
CA SER A 236 -8.70 -5.01 -7.63
C SER A 236 -7.42 -5.82 -7.41
N SER A 237 -6.33 -5.16 -7.02
CA SER A 237 -5.04 -5.80 -6.72
C SER A 237 -5.15 -6.72 -5.51
N VAL A 238 -5.80 -6.27 -4.43
CA VAL A 238 -6.02 -7.06 -3.21
C VAL A 238 -6.91 -8.26 -3.47
N GLU A 239 -8.00 -8.06 -4.22
CA GLU A 239 -8.85 -9.17 -4.66
C GLU A 239 -8.01 -10.24 -5.38
N LYS A 240 -7.22 -9.84 -6.38
CA LYS A 240 -6.41 -10.77 -7.16
C LYS A 240 -5.31 -11.44 -6.35
N TYR A 241 -4.66 -10.69 -5.46
CA TYR A 241 -3.72 -11.25 -4.48
C TYR A 241 -4.40 -12.39 -3.69
N THR A 242 -5.58 -12.14 -3.10
CA THR A 242 -6.25 -13.14 -2.27
C THR A 242 -6.77 -14.33 -3.06
N MET A 243 -7.17 -14.14 -4.33
CA MET A 243 -7.53 -15.26 -5.19
C MET A 243 -6.37 -16.24 -5.42
N ILE A 244 -5.13 -15.76 -5.41
CA ILE A 244 -3.94 -16.61 -5.56
C ILE A 244 -3.54 -17.20 -4.20
N ALA A 245 -3.41 -16.35 -3.18
CA ALA A 245 -2.93 -16.75 -1.85
C ALA A 245 -3.90 -17.69 -1.11
N PHE A 246 -5.21 -17.60 -1.39
CA PHE A 246 -6.28 -18.38 -0.77
C PHE A 246 -7.10 -19.12 -1.85
N ASP A 247 -6.42 -19.61 -2.89
CA ASP A 247 -7.05 -20.30 -4.03
C ASP A 247 -7.97 -21.45 -3.59
N ASP A 248 -7.60 -22.19 -2.53
CA ASP A 248 -8.44 -23.24 -1.96
C ASP A 248 -9.78 -22.72 -1.43
N GLU A 249 -9.79 -21.57 -0.74
CA GLU A 249 -11.01 -20.95 -0.21
C GLU A 249 -11.91 -20.48 -1.34
N TYR A 250 -11.33 -19.88 -2.39
CA TYR A 250 -12.06 -19.48 -3.58
C TYR A 250 -12.60 -20.70 -4.36
N LYS A 251 -11.83 -21.79 -4.49
CA LYS A 251 -12.29 -23.04 -5.12
C LYS A 251 -13.39 -23.75 -4.34
N LYS A 252 -13.27 -23.83 -3.01
CA LYS A 252 -14.32 -24.39 -2.14
C LYS A 252 -15.62 -23.64 -2.35
N ALA A 253 -15.52 -22.32 -2.32
CA ALA A 253 -16.61 -21.41 -2.62
C ALA A 253 -17.18 -21.66 -4.04
N GLU A 254 -16.36 -21.85 -5.08
CA GLU A 254 -16.83 -22.22 -6.44
C GLU A 254 -17.58 -23.55 -6.48
N THR A 255 -17.13 -24.55 -5.72
CA THR A 255 -17.58 -25.94 -5.81
C THR A 255 -18.85 -26.22 -5.00
N ASP A 256 -19.01 -25.62 -3.83
CA ASP A 256 -20.20 -25.79 -2.97
C ASP A 256 -21.45 -25.04 -3.51
N GLY A 257 -21.36 -24.47 -4.71
CA GLY A 257 -22.43 -23.76 -5.39
C GLY A 257 -22.61 -22.33 -4.90
N THR A 258 -21.78 -21.85 -3.97
CA THR A 258 -21.87 -20.48 -3.53
C THR A 258 -21.32 -19.50 -4.61
N LEU A 259 -20.47 -19.93 -5.56
CA LEU A 259 -19.83 -19.08 -6.60
C LEU A 259 -20.34 -19.61 -7.93
N LYS A 260 -21.41 -19.02 -8.45
CA LYS A 260 -21.75 -19.19 -9.86
C LYS A 260 -20.73 -18.39 -10.68
N VAL A 261 -19.64 -19.04 -11.07
CA VAL A 261 -18.72 -18.52 -12.07
C VAL A 261 -19.52 -18.40 -13.38
N ASP A 262 -19.53 -17.21 -13.97
CA ASP A 262 -19.96 -17.05 -15.36
C ASP A 262 -19.07 -17.98 -16.22
N PRO A 263 -19.62 -18.97 -16.94
CA PRO A 263 -18.82 -19.90 -17.74
C PRO A 263 -17.94 -19.20 -18.78
N SER A 264 -18.23 -17.94 -19.13
CA SER A 264 -17.42 -17.10 -20.01
C SER A 264 -16.25 -16.37 -19.32
N LYS A 265 -16.19 -16.42 -17.97
CA LYS A 265 -15.15 -15.84 -17.10
C LYS A 265 -14.42 -16.89 -16.25
N VAL A 266 -14.50 -18.17 -16.60
CA VAL A 266 -13.54 -19.16 -16.09
C VAL A 266 -12.17 -18.61 -16.42
N SER A 267 -11.43 -18.20 -15.38
CA SER A 267 -10.09 -17.66 -15.58
C SER A 267 -9.26 -18.75 -16.22
N LYS A 268 -8.82 -18.53 -17.45
CA LYS A 268 -7.82 -19.38 -18.11
C LYS A 268 -6.43 -19.24 -17.46
N THR A 269 -6.31 -18.51 -16.35
CA THR A 269 -5.09 -18.50 -15.53
C THR A 269 -5.12 -19.65 -14.54
N ALA A 270 -5.08 -20.87 -15.07
CA ALA A 270 -4.45 -21.99 -14.39
C ALA A 270 -2.95 -21.90 -14.68
N TYR A 271 -2.22 -21.05 -13.96
CA TYR A 271 -0.76 -20.99 -13.93
C TYR A 271 -0.46 -20.35 -12.57
N PHE A 272 -0.07 -21.08 -11.53
CA PHE A 272 1.22 -21.74 -11.38
C PHE A 272 1.07 -23.03 -10.55
N HIS A 273 0.86 -24.17 -11.19
CA HIS A 273 1.29 -25.47 -10.64
C HIS A 273 1.44 -26.45 -11.79
N ASN A 274 2.70 -26.77 -12.07
CA ASN A 274 3.27 -27.84 -12.89
C ASN A 274 4.29 -27.28 -13.89
N MET A 275 5.55 -27.23 -13.48
CA MET A 275 6.69 -27.58 -14.34
C MET A 275 7.85 -28.06 -13.45
N GLY A 276 7.66 -29.24 -12.88
CA GLY A 276 8.73 -30.16 -12.54
C GLY A 276 8.46 -31.45 -13.31
N GLU A 277 9.50 -31.96 -13.99
CA GLU A 277 9.59 -33.21 -14.78
C GLU A 277 8.82 -33.12 -16.13
N ASP A 278 9.44 -33.19 -17.32
CA ASP A 278 10.71 -33.74 -17.82
C ASP A 278 11.35 -32.79 -18.87
#